data_AF-A0A8H4Q2J3-F1
#
_entry.id   AF-A0A8H4Q2J3-F1
#
_cell.length_a   1.000
_cell.length_b   1.000
_cell.length_c   1.000
_cell.angle_alpha   90.00
_cell.angle_beta   90.00
_cell.angle_gamma   90.00
#
_symmetry.space_group_name_H-M   'P 1'
#
loop_
_entity.id
_entity.type
_entity.pdbx_description
1 polymer ?
#
loop_
_entity_poly.entity_id
_entity_poly.type
_entity_poly.pdbx_seq_one_letter_code
_entity_poly.pdbx_strand_id
1 'polypeptide(L)'
;MKRLPSAYVDMYEALPTPFGLVRYGVAPDHPEVKKCEIRFAEIAGSSNFNFLGNVTIGQSTHSEQCVVRLQSLMRHYDSILMAYGVTKDKKLEVPGESSLTGIHSAREFVGWYNGHPDCSDIEPRLTQGDDAIIIGQGNVAFDLARILLDDVDTLRYTDITERGVQCRPHLPLRNFVSS
;
A
#
# COMPACT_ATOMS: atom_id res chain seq x y z
N MET A 1 22.73 -12.01 5.93
CA MET A 1 23.59 -12.24 7.11
C MET A 1 24.79 -13.16 6.88
N LYS A 2 24.79 -14.07 5.89
CA LYS A 2 25.95 -14.97 5.64
C LYS A 2 27.31 -14.27 5.42
N ARG A 3 27.32 -13.01 4.95
CA ARG A 3 28.55 -12.22 4.72
C ARG A 3 29.03 -11.43 5.94
N LEU A 4 28.14 -11.15 6.89
CA LEU A 4 28.42 -10.41 8.13
C LEU A 4 27.69 -11.11 9.27
N PRO A 5 28.22 -12.23 9.78
CA PRO A 5 27.52 -13.08 10.75
C PRO A 5 27.34 -12.42 12.12
N SER A 6 28.15 -11.40 12.45
CA SER A 6 28.07 -10.64 13.70
C SER A 6 27.20 -9.39 13.62
N ALA A 7 26.63 -9.07 12.45
CA ALA A 7 25.78 -7.89 12.29
C ALA A 7 24.39 -8.15 12.87
N TYR A 8 23.89 -7.21 13.67
CA TYR A 8 22.51 -7.17 14.15
C TYR A 8 21.72 -6.18 13.31
N VAL A 9 20.47 -6.52 12.99
CA VAL A 9 19.60 -5.70 12.12
C VAL A 9 18.28 -5.46 12.84
N ASP A 10 17.99 -4.19 13.08
CA ASP A 10 16.70 -3.74 13.59
C ASP A 10 15.96 -3.02 12.46
N MET A 11 14.82 -3.57 12.06
CA MET A 11 13.96 -3.01 11.03
C MET A 11 12.83 -2.23 11.68
N TYR A 12 12.82 -0.91 11.48
CA TYR A 12 11.75 -0.03 11.91
C TYR A 12 10.69 0.11 10.82
N GLU A 13 9.42 -0.02 11.19
CA GLU A 13 8.27 0.14 10.30
C GLU A 13 7.19 0.96 11.00
N ALA A 14 6.65 1.96 10.30
CA ALA A 14 5.62 2.84 10.81
C ALA A 14 4.31 2.09 11.02
N LEU A 15 4.00 1.12 10.15
CA LEU A 15 2.81 0.29 10.29
C LEU A 15 3.04 -0.90 11.24
N PRO A 16 1.96 -1.48 11.80
CA PRO A 16 2.08 -2.70 12.61
C PRO A 16 2.54 -3.93 11.81
N THR A 17 2.33 -3.93 10.49
CA THR A 17 2.63 -5.08 9.62
C THR A 17 3.74 -4.75 8.62
N PRO A 18 4.65 -5.71 8.33
CA PRO A 18 5.78 -5.51 7.41
C PRO A 18 5.36 -5.58 5.93
N PHE A 19 6.36 -5.64 5.05
CA PHE A 19 6.30 -5.90 3.60
C PHE A 19 5.88 -4.72 2.71
N GLY A 20 5.37 -3.63 3.28
CA GLY A 20 5.10 -2.39 2.54
C GLY A 20 4.22 -2.62 1.32
N LEU A 21 4.66 -2.17 0.13
CA LEU A 21 3.88 -2.30 -1.10
C LEU A 21 3.69 -3.75 -1.59
N VAL A 22 4.46 -4.73 -1.10
CA VAL A 22 4.15 -6.13 -1.41
C VAL A 22 2.78 -6.50 -0.83
N ARG A 23 2.48 -6.01 0.38
CA ARG A 23 1.19 -6.19 1.04
C ARG A 23 0.14 -5.20 0.55
N TYR A 24 0.51 -3.91 0.50
CA TYR A 24 -0.44 -2.81 0.32
C TYR A 24 -0.54 -2.28 -1.11
N GLY A 25 0.35 -2.69 -2.01
CA GLY A 25 0.44 -2.18 -3.38
C GLY A 25 0.14 -3.23 -4.45
N VAL A 26 0.72 -4.43 -4.31
CA VAL A 26 0.48 -5.53 -5.26
C VAL A 26 -1.00 -5.88 -5.27
N ALA A 27 -1.57 -5.95 -6.47
CA ALA A 27 -2.98 -6.27 -6.65
C ALA A 27 -3.33 -7.66 -6.09
N PRO A 28 -4.53 -7.82 -5.50
CA PRO A 28 -4.91 -9.03 -4.77
C PRO A 28 -5.04 -10.28 -5.68
N ASP A 29 -5.24 -10.07 -6.98
CA ASP A 29 -5.28 -11.10 -8.01
C ASP A 29 -3.90 -11.49 -8.58
N HIS A 30 -2.81 -10.92 -8.04
CA HIS A 30 -1.41 -11.31 -8.34
C HIS A 30 -0.68 -11.92 -7.13
N PRO A 31 -1.19 -13.03 -6.56
CA PRO A 31 -0.60 -13.64 -5.37
C PRO A 31 0.83 -14.15 -5.59
N GLU A 32 1.23 -14.44 -6.84
CA GLU A 32 2.57 -14.90 -7.16
C GLU A 32 3.65 -13.85 -6.92
N VAL A 33 3.34 -12.55 -7.08
CA VAL A 33 4.26 -11.46 -6.78
C VAL A 33 4.45 -11.31 -5.26
N LYS A 34 3.41 -11.60 -4.48
CA LYS A 34 3.45 -11.59 -3.00
C LYS A 34 4.29 -12.74 -2.41
N LYS A 35 4.66 -13.76 -3.18
CA LYS A 35 5.51 -14.89 -2.69
C LYS A 35 6.89 -14.47 -2.18
N CYS A 36 7.37 -13.27 -2.52
CA CYS A 36 8.61 -12.75 -1.95
C CYS A 36 8.55 -12.55 -0.42
N GLU A 37 7.34 -12.44 0.16
CA GLU A 37 7.13 -12.38 1.62
C GLU A 37 7.67 -13.61 2.34
N ILE A 38 7.61 -14.80 1.73
CA ILE A 38 8.17 -16.04 2.30
C ILE A 38 9.65 -15.86 2.59
N ARG A 39 10.39 -15.28 1.64
CA ARG A 39 11.83 -15.06 1.79
C ARG A 39 12.13 -13.97 2.81
N PHE A 40 11.28 -12.95 2.92
CA PHE A 40 11.42 -11.94 3.97
C PHE A 40 11.16 -12.52 5.35
N ALA A 41 10.16 -13.40 5.50
CA ALA A 41 9.89 -14.11 6.75
C ALA A 41 11.04 -15.03 7.15
N GLU A 42 11.67 -15.74 6.19
CA GLU A 42 12.88 -16.52 6.45
C GLU A 42 14.03 -15.66 6.99
N ILE A 43 14.23 -14.46 6.42
CA ILE A 43 15.26 -13.52 6.90
C ILE A 43 14.90 -13.03 8.30
N ALA A 44 13.64 -12.68 8.53
CA ALA A 44 13.14 -12.18 9.81
C ALA A 44 13.21 -13.23 10.93
N GLY A 45 13.23 -14.52 10.60
CA GLY A 45 13.44 -15.61 11.55
C GLY A 45 14.89 -15.76 12.04
N SER A 46 15.82 -14.93 11.59
CA SER A 46 17.22 -14.97 12.04
C SER A 46 17.36 -14.40 13.46
N SER A 47 18.21 -15.01 14.30
CA SER A 47 18.40 -14.61 15.70
C SER A 47 18.98 -13.21 15.92
N ASN A 48 19.51 -12.61 14.87
CA ASN A 48 20.12 -11.29 14.83
C ASN A 48 19.29 -10.29 14.00
N PHE A 49 17.99 -10.56 13.81
CA PHE A 49 17.03 -9.66 13.21
C PHE A 49 15.91 -9.34 14.20
N ASN A 50 15.58 -8.07 14.38
CA ASN A 50 14.36 -7.65 15.08
C ASN A 50 13.49 -6.79 14.17
N PHE A 51 12.18 -7.01 14.24
CA PHE A 51 11.18 -6.17 13.60
C PHE A 51 10.51 -5.29 14.66
N LEU A 52 10.51 -3.97 14.43
CA LEU A 52 9.87 -2.97 15.27
C LEU A 52 8.78 -2.25 14.45
N GLY A 53 7.60 -2.85 14.40
CA GLY A 53 6.40 -2.24 13.80
C GLY A 53 5.73 -1.22 14.72
N ASN A 54 4.86 -0.39 14.15
CA ASN A 54 4.22 0.74 14.84
C ASN A 54 5.24 1.76 15.40
N VAL A 55 6.40 1.89 14.74
CA VAL A 55 7.47 2.83 15.12
C VAL A 55 7.82 3.74 13.94
N THR A 56 7.47 5.02 14.06
CA THR A 56 7.75 6.03 13.05
C THR A 56 9.07 6.75 13.36
N ILE A 57 9.92 6.88 12.35
CA ILE A 57 11.17 7.65 12.47
C ILE A 57 10.92 9.10 12.06
N GLY A 58 11.18 10.05 12.96
CA GLY A 58 11.02 11.48 12.71
C GLY A 58 9.68 12.04 13.16
N GLN A 59 8.77 12.31 12.23
CA GLN A 59 7.45 12.89 12.52
C GLN A 59 6.35 11.86 12.25
N SER A 60 5.43 11.70 13.20
CA SER A 60 4.26 10.83 13.05
C SER A 60 3.04 11.63 12.59
N THR A 61 2.24 11.00 11.75
CA THR A 61 0.88 11.44 11.37
C THR A 61 -0.20 10.86 12.28
N HIS A 62 0.13 9.85 13.10
CA HIS A 62 -0.80 9.17 14.01
C HIS A 62 -0.39 9.35 15.46
N SER A 63 -1.35 9.68 16.32
CA SER A 63 -1.11 9.93 17.75
C SER A 63 -0.67 8.70 18.54
N GLU A 64 -0.94 7.49 18.04
CA GLU A 64 -0.70 6.23 18.75
C GLU A 64 0.62 5.54 18.37
N GLN A 65 1.34 6.06 17.38
CA GLN A 65 2.63 5.49 16.94
C GLN A 65 3.77 5.89 17.90
N CYS A 66 4.67 4.94 18.15
CA CYS A 66 5.93 5.26 18.81
C CYS A 66 6.79 6.11 17.87
N VAL A 67 7.36 7.22 18.36
CA VAL A 67 8.18 8.11 17.52
C VAL A 67 9.62 8.10 17.99
N VAL A 68 10.53 7.70 17.10
CA VAL A 68 11.98 7.72 17.35
C VAL A 68 12.64 8.79 16.48
N ARG A 69 13.45 9.65 17.10
CA ARG A 69 14.22 10.65 16.35
C ARG A 69 15.38 9.99 15.61
N LEU A 70 15.60 10.37 14.36
CA LEU A 70 16.73 9.88 13.55
C LEU A 70 18.08 10.09 14.25
N GLN A 71 18.29 11.24 14.92
CA GLN A 71 19.53 11.49 15.67
C GLN A 71 19.77 10.47 16.79
N SER A 72 18.71 9.86 17.34
CA SER A 72 18.87 8.81 18.34
C SER A 72 19.40 7.55 17.68
N LEU A 73 18.86 7.14 16.53
CA LEU A 73 19.36 5.99 15.79
C LEU A 73 20.83 6.19 15.37
N MET A 74 21.19 7.37 14.87
CA MET A 74 22.55 7.68 14.41
C MET A 74 23.63 7.52 15.50
N ARG A 75 23.24 7.53 16.79
CA ARG A 75 24.16 7.33 17.92
C ARG A 75 24.26 5.88 18.38
N HIS A 76 23.32 5.03 18.00
CA HIS A 76 23.21 3.64 18.50
C HIS A 76 23.46 2.58 17.42
N TYR A 77 23.51 2.96 16.14
CA TYR A 77 23.76 2.05 15.03
C TYR A 77 25.03 2.45 14.27
N ASP A 78 25.83 1.45 13.88
CA ASP A 78 27.01 1.66 13.04
C ASP A 78 26.65 2.18 11.63
N SER A 79 25.45 1.86 11.15
CA SER A 79 24.95 2.25 9.83
C SER A 79 23.43 2.27 9.80
N ILE A 80 22.86 3.18 9.00
CA ILE A 80 21.42 3.31 8.81
C ILE A 80 21.10 3.21 7.32
N LEU A 81 20.21 2.28 6.97
CA LEU A 81 19.65 2.15 5.63
C LEU A 81 18.25 2.76 5.60
N MET A 82 18.07 3.80 4.79
CA MET A 82 16.75 4.39 4.55
C MET A 82 16.04 3.63 3.43
N ALA A 83 14.98 2.91 3.76
CA ALA A 83 14.20 2.09 2.83
C ALA A 83 12.67 2.35 2.96
N TYR A 84 12.28 3.59 3.26
CA TYR A 84 10.90 3.98 3.58
C TYR A 84 10.00 4.25 2.35
N GLY A 85 10.53 4.09 1.13
CA GLY A 85 9.77 4.27 -0.11
C GLY A 85 9.30 5.72 -0.34
N VAL A 86 8.21 5.87 -1.08
CA VAL A 86 7.57 7.16 -1.40
C VAL A 86 6.09 7.10 -0.99
N THR A 87 5.67 8.04 -0.16
CA THR A 87 4.30 8.10 0.38
C THR A 87 3.45 9.21 -0.25
N LYS A 88 4.04 10.10 -1.05
CA LYS A 88 3.35 11.23 -1.66
C LYS A 88 2.90 10.93 -3.08
N ASP A 89 1.65 11.28 -3.37
CA ASP A 89 1.06 11.17 -4.69
C ASP A 89 1.42 12.38 -5.57
N LYS A 90 1.53 12.14 -6.88
CA LYS A 90 1.64 13.21 -7.87
C LYS A 90 0.25 13.75 -8.15
N LYS A 91 0.06 15.05 -7.90
CA LYS A 91 -1.18 15.76 -8.24
C LYS A 91 -1.22 16.09 -9.73
N LEU A 92 -2.44 16.16 -10.27
CA LEU A 92 -2.72 16.59 -11.64
C LEU A 92 -2.68 18.12 -11.76
N GLU A 93 -2.90 18.84 -10.65
CA GLU A 93 -2.86 20.30 -10.59
C GLU A 93 -3.91 20.96 -11.52
N VAL A 94 -5.05 20.30 -11.69
CA VAL A 94 -6.16 20.76 -12.52
C VAL A 94 -7.31 21.34 -11.69
N PRO A 95 -8.10 22.28 -12.22
CA PRO A 95 -9.28 22.79 -11.53
C PRO A 95 -10.24 21.67 -11.12
N GLY A 96 -10.69 21.68 -9.87
CA GLY A 96 -11.63 20.70 -9.33
C GLY A 96 -11.00 19.48 -8.67
N GLU A 97 -9.69 19.22 -8.84
CA GLU A 97 -9.01 18.03 -8.31
C GLU A 97 -9.21 17.83 -6.79
N SER A 98 -9.17 18.91 -6.01
CA SER A 98 -9.33 18.86 -4.55
C SER A 98 -10.73 19.20 -4.03
N SER A 99 -11.61 19.73 -4.89
CA SER A 99 -12.94 20.22 -4.47
C SER A 99 -14.08 19.32 -4.92
N LEU A 100 -13.88 18.49 -5.95
CA LEU A 100 -14.86 17.53 -6.42
C LEU A 100 -14.71 16.20 -5.68
N THR A 101 -15.83 15.53 -5.42
CA THR A 101 -15.86 14.20 -4.80
C THR A 101 -15.67 13.11 -5.84
N GLY A 102 -15.08 11.97 -5.45
CA GLY A 102 -14.87 10.82 -6.34
C GLY A 102 -13.57 10.87 -7.15
N ILE A 103 -12.72 11.87 -6.90
CA ILE A 103 -11.35 11.94 -7.41
C ILE A 103 -10.44 11.34 -6.34
N HIS A 104 -9.72 10.28 -6.69
CA HIS A 104 -8.80 9.58 -5.80
C HIS A 104 -7.47 9.35 -6.51
N SER A 105 -6.36 9.39 -5.76
CA SER A 105 -5.08 8.97 -6.32
C SER A 105 -5.09 7.46 -6.56
N ALA A 106 -4.31 6.99 -7.53
CA ALA A 106 -4.17 5.56 -7.77
C ALA A 106 -3.68 4.83 -6.51
N ARG A 107 -2.72 5.42 -5.79
CA ARG A 107 -2.19 4.85 -4.54
C ARG A 107 -3.25 4.75 -3.45
N GLU A 108 -4.10 5.77 -3.29
CA GLU A 108 -5.19 5.74 -2.31
C GLU A 108 -6.17 4.62 -2.62
N PHE A 109 -6.60 4.49 -3.87
CA PHE A 109 -7.53 3.46 -4.30
C PHE A 109 -6.93 2.05 -4.13
N VAL A 110 -5.65 1.88 -4.50
CA VAL A 110 -4.91 0.63 -4.29
C VAL A 110 -4.79 0.30 -2.81
N GLY A 111 -4.39 1.27 -2.00
CA GLY A 111 -4.27 1.12 -0.55
C GLY A 111 -5.60 0.72 0.08
N TRP A 112 -6.71 1.29 -0.36
CA TRP A 112 -8.05 0.95 0.13
C TRP A 112 -8.45 -0.50 -0.11
N TYR A 113 -8.34 -0.98 -1.36
CA TYR A 113 -8.72 -2.36 -1.64
C TYR A 113 -7.74 -3.37 -1.04
N ASN A 114 -6.49 -2.97 -0.76
CA ASN A 114 -5.48 -3.79 -0.08
C ASN A 114 -5.45 -3.61 1.45
N GLY A 115 -6.31 -2.75 2.02
CA GLY A 115 -6.45 -2.60 3.47
C GLY A 115 -5.32 -1.81 4.14
N HIS A 116 -4.72 -0.85 3.44
CA HIS A 116 -3.80 0.12 4.03
C HIS A 116 -4.54 0.98 5.06
N PRO A 117 -4.06 1.09 6.31
CA PRO A 117 -4.75 1.84 7.38
C PRO A 117 -5.05 3.30 7.00
N ASP A 118 -4.08 4.01 6.42
CA ASP A 118 -4.28 5.42 6.02
C ASP A 118 -5.27 5.62 4.86
N CYS A 119 -5.74 4.53 4.24
CA CYS A 119 -6.70 4.56 3.15
C CYS A 119 -8.03 3.91 3.56
N SER A 120 -8.25 3.62 4.85
CA SER A 120 -9.52 3.02 5.32
C SER A 120 -10.72 3.94 5.11
N ASP A 121 -10.51 5.24 5.17
CA ASP A 121 -11.59 6.23 5.20
C ASP A 121 -11.99 6.70 3.80
N ILE A 122 -11.32 6.21 2.75
CA ILE A 122 -11.76 6.54 1.40
C ILE A 122 -13.06 5.81 1.06
N GLU A 123 -13.93 6.51 0.33
CA GLU A 123 -15.21 5.99 -0.12
C GLU A 123 -15.34 6.18 -1.64
N PRO A 124 -14.74 5.27 -2.43
CA PRO A 124 -14.91 5.33 -3.87
C PRO A 124 -16.39 5.06 -4.19
N ARG A 125 -17.03 6.03 -4.85
CA ARG A 125 -18.46 6.04 -5.18
C ARG A 125 -18.80 5.13 -6.37
N LEU A 126 -18.35 3.88 -6.33
CA LEU A 126 -18.40 2.94 -7.44
C LEU A 126 -19.83 2.55 -7.86
N THR A 127 -20.84 2.79 -7.02
CA THR A 127 -22.25 2.51 -7.31
C THR A 127 -23.02 3.72 -7.88
N GLN A 128 -22.39 4.90 -7.98
CA GLN A 128 -23.08 6.14 -8.38
C GLN A 128 -23.03 6.42 -9.89
N GLY A 129 -22.34 5.61 -10.68
CA GLY A 129 -22.24 5.79 -12.13
C GLY A 129 -21.73 4.55 -12.85
N ASP A 130 -21.79 4.58 -14.18
CA ASP A 130 -21.44 3.47 -15.06
C ASP A 130 -20.01 3.56 -15.64
N ASP A 131 -19.33 4.70 -15.39
CA ASP A 131 -18.03 5.04 -15.97
C ASP A 131 -16.99 5.37 -14.88
N ALA A 132 -15.76 4.89 -15.08
CA ALA A 132 -14.60 5.24 -14.28
C ALA A 132 -13.45 5.66 -15.21
N ILE A 133 -12.79 6.77 -14.88
CA ILE A 133 -11.69 7.32 -15.68
C ILE A 133 -10.38 7.16 -14.90
N ILE A 134 -9.38 6.56 -15.53
CA ILE A 134 -8.05 6.38 -14.95
C ILE A 134 -7.06 7.18 -15.80
N ILE A 135 -6.39 8.15 -15.17
CA ILE A 135 -5.39 8.99 -15.84
C ILE A 135 -4.02 8.36 -15.66
N GLY A 136 -3.33 8.05 -16.76
CA GLY A 136 -2.05 7.34 -16.78
C GLY A 136 -2.09 5.97 -17.47
N GLN A 137 -0.92 5.54 -17.96
CA GLN A 137 -0.72 4.31 -18.76
C GLN A 137 0.31 3.35 -18.14
N GLY A 138 0.50 3.41 -16.82
CA GLY A 138 1.41 2.52 -16.09
C GLY A 138 0.74 1.22 -15.61
N ASN A 139 1.52 0.27 -15.09
CA ASN A 139 1.01 -0.99 -14.55
C ASN A 139 -0.10 -0.80 -13.50
N VAL A 140 0.04 0.20 -12.64
CA VAL A 140 -0.98 0.53 -11.62
C VAL A 140 -2.32 0.91 -12.25
N ALA A 141 -2.32 1.59 -13.41
CA ALA A 141 -3.56 1.91 -14.12
C ALA A 141 -4.26 0.64 -14.63
N PHE A 142 -3.48 -0.35 -15.10
CA PHE A 142 -4.02 -1.64 -15.52
C PHE A 142 -4.53 -2.45 -14.34
N ASP A 143 -3.84 -2.45 -13.20
CA ASP A 143 -4.31 -3.12 -11.98
C ASP A 143 -5.65 -2.53 -11.51
N LEU A 144 -5.77 -1.20 -11.48
CA LEU A 144 -7.03 -0.53 -11.17
C LEU A 144 -8.14 -0.93 -12.15
N ALA A 145 -7.87 -0.88 -13.45
CA ALA A 145 -8.86 -1.27 -14.46
C ALA A 145 -9.32 -2.71 -14.27
N ARG A 146 -8.41 -3.64 -13.98
CA ARG A 146 -8.73 -5.05 -13.78
C ARG A 146 -9.57 -5.27 -12.51
N ILE A 147 -9.19 -4.66 -11.39
CA ILE A 147 -9.99 -4.70 -10.15
C ILE A 147 -11.37 -4.07 -10.34
N LEU A 148 -11.48 -3.02 -11.15
CA LEU A 148 -12.75 -2.34 -11.47
C LEU A 148 -13.64 -3.09 -12.46
N LEU A 149 -13.09 -4.01 -13.26
CA LEU A 149 -13.80 -4.76 -14.30
C LEU A 149 -14.02 -6.23 -13.97
N ASP A 150 -13.20 -6.81 -13.10
CA ASP A 150 -13.29 -8.22 -12.72
C ASP A 150 -14.61 -8.54 -12.02
N ASP A 151 -14.98 -9.81 -12.06
CA ASP A 151 -16.18 -10.29 -11.40
C ASP A 151 -16.01 -10.29 -9.86
N VAL A 152 -17.06 -9.86 -9.16
CA VAL A 152 -17.04 -9.75 -7.69
C VAL A 152 -16.83 -11.12 -7.06
N ASP A 153 -17.41 -12.19 -7.62
CA ASP A 153 -17.27 -13.53 -7.05
C ASP A 153 -15.85 -14.10 -7.26
N THR A 154 -15.15 -13.66 -8.31
CA THR A 154 -13.72 -13.98 -8.49
C THR A 154 -12.87 -13.29 -7.43
N LEU A 155 -13.08 -11.99 -7.21
CA LEU A 155 -12.31 -11.22 -6.23
C LEU A 155 -12.53 -11.69 -4.78
N ARG A 156 -13.69 -12.28 -4.45
CA ARG A 156 -13.97 -12.86 -3.12
C ARG A 156 -12.99 -13.95 -2.68
N TYR A 157 -12.29 -14.58 -3.62
CA TYR A 157 -11.27 -15.61 -3.34
C TYR A 157 -9.84 -15.06 -3.26
N THR A 158 -9.68 -13.73 -3.34
CA THR A 158 -8.39 -13.03 -3.19
C THR A 158 -8.25 -12.41 -1.79
N ASP A 159 -7.14 -11.72 -1.52
CA ASP A 159 -6.92 -11.01 -0.26
C ASP A 159 -7.38 -9.55 -0.26
N ILE A 160 -8.25 -9.18 -1.21
CA ILE A 160 -8.93 -7.88 -1.24
C ILE A 160 -9.76 -7.65 0.03
N THR A 161 -9.88 -6.39 0.48
CA THR A 161 -10.72 -6.06 1.63
C THR A 161 -12.20 -6.35 1.37
N GLU A 162 -12.92 -6.72 2.43
CA GLU A 162 -14.37 -6.94 2.34
C GLU A 162 -15.11 -5.69 1.84
N ARG A 163 -14.69 -4.49 2.27
CA ARG A 163 -15.22 -3.22 1.75
C ARG A 163 -14.97 -3.07 0.24
N GLY A 164 -13.78 -3.46 -0.23
CA GLY A 164 -13.43 -3.51 -1.64
C GLY A 164 -14.40 -4.35 -2.49
N VAL A 165 -14.84 -5.48 -1.94
CA VAL A 165 -15.83 -6.37 -2.58
C VAL A 165 -17.25 -5.79 -2.49
N GLN A 166 -17.66 -5.32 -1.31
CA GLN A 166 -19.03 -4.86 -1.04
C GLN A 166 -19.41 -3.57 -1.76
N CYS A 167 -18.45 -2.67 -2.01
CA CYS A 167 -18.73 -1.38 -2.64
C CYS A 167 -18.92 -1.44 -4.17
N ARG A 168 -18.89 -2.62 -4.80
CA ARG A 168 -18.95 -2.72 -6.27
C ARG A 168 -20.39 -2.91 -6.79
N PRO A 169 -20.75 -2.25 -7.92
CA PRO A 169 -22.04 -2.42 -8.56
C PRO A 169 -22.21 -3.83 -9.16
N HIS A 170 -23.46 -4.26 -9.33
CA HIS A 170 -23.82 -5.54 -9.96
C HIS A 170 -23.50 -5.61 -11.47
N LEU A 171 -23.13 -4.49 -12.10
CA LEU A 171 -22.76 -4.40 -13.52
C LEU A 171 -21.33 -3.86 -13.65
N PRO A 172 -20.50 -4.43 -14.54
CA PRO A 172 -19.14 -3.94 -14.76
C PRO A 172 -19.17 -2.54 -15.39
N LEU A 173 -18.19 -1.72 -15.00
CA LEU A 173 -17.96 -0.40 -15.58
C LEU A 173 -17.77 -0.53 -17.10
N ARG A 174 -18.41 0.35 -17.88
CA ARG A 174 -18.58 0.13 -19.33
C ARG A 174 -17.51 0.78 -20.20
N ASN A 175 -16.95 1.92 -19.78
CA ASN A 175 -16.00 2.66 -20.59
C ASN A 175 -14.69 2.95 -19.83
N PHE A 176 -13.58 2.80 -20.56
CA PHE A 176 -12.22 3.07 -20.09
C PHE A 176 -11.59 4.12 -21.02
N VAL A 177 -11.10 5.21 -20.43
CA VAL A 177 -10.27 6.19 -21.14
C VAL A 177 -8.98 6.31 -20.36
N SER A 178 -7.87 5.92 -20.99
CA SER A 178 -6.52 6.13 -20.47
C SER A 178 -5.81 7.15 -21.35
N SER A 179 -5.47 8.28 -20.74
CA SER A 179 -4.70 9.38 -21.31
C SER A 179 -3.34 9.49 -20.64
#